data_AF-A0A951CJM3-F1
#
_entry.id   AF-A0A951CJM3-F1
#
_cell.length_a   1.000
_cell.length_b   1.000
_cell.length_c   1.000
_cell.angle_alpha   90.00
_cell.angle_beta   90.00
_cell.angle_gamma   90.00
#
_symmetry.space_group_name_H-M   'P 1'
#
loop_
_entity.id
_entity.type
_entity.pdbx_description
1 polymer ?
#
loop_
_entity_poly.entity_id
_entity_poly.type
_entity_poly.pdbx_seq_one_letter_code
_entity_poly.pdbx_strand_id
1 'polypeptide(L)'
;VLTARDHQDLGLCLSHLGSLGQFNHFHTYNLEPGRTENDDQDNPNISYPNYHSGANGNYQKIAAAAPVHPLLKSAKADGGTIEYFPAHPHEGAVGVPEGTAFARVIARGTSTVSGRQFNLAVAVEDEPFDGGVLGRAVAVSTFHHLADLNWDTDRGAPSFVTDKPGDEIKRDPARLEIFKDYVRNIARWLSVRPEAAQAGN
;
A
#
# COMPACT_ATOMS: atom_id res chain seq x y z
N VAL A 1 -13.70 -0.99 -1.21
CA VAL A 1 -12.97 -2.07 -0.51
C VAL A 1 -11.55 -1.61 -0.21
N LEU A 2 -10.98 -1.96 0.95
CA LEU A 2 -9.55 -1.80 1.21
C LEU A 2 -8.96 -3.20 1.36
N THR A 3 -7.98 -3.55 0.52
CA THR A 3 -7.23 -4.79 0.65
C THR A 3 -5.82 -4.48 1.08
N ALA A 4 -5.31 -5.22 2.06
CA ALA A 4 -3.93 -5.16 2.49
C ALA A 4 -3.38 -6.57 2.54
N ARG A 5 -2.12 -6.69 2.15
CA ARG A 5 -1.36 -7.94 2.11
C ARG A 5 -0.05 -7.75 2.90
N ASP A 6 0.96 -8.59 2.71
CA ASP A 6 2.33 -8.28 3.18
C ASP A 6 3.39 -8.97 2.29
N HIS A 7 4.54 -9.43 2.77
CA HIS A 7 5.54 -10.16 1.98
C HIS A 7 5.08 -11.52 1.41
N GLN A 8 5.82 -12.06 0.42
CA GLN A 8 5.64 -13.37 -0.23
C GLN A 8 4.19 -13.67 -0.64
N ASP A 9 3.53 -14.60 0.06
CA ASP A 9 2.17 -15.09 -0.12
C ASP A 9 1.26 -14.68 1.05
N LEU A 10 1.73 -13.85 2.00
CA LEU A 10 0.89 -13.35 3.07
C LEU A 10 -0.21 -12.46 2.48
N GLY A 11 -1.47 -12.92 2.62
CA GLY A 11 -2.64 -12.33 1.98
C GLY A 11 -3.05 -12.98 0.66
N LEU A 12 -2.51 -14.15 0.26
CA LEU A 12 -2.82 -14.83 -1.00
C LEU A 12 -4.32 -15.09 -1.23
N CYS A 13 -5.13 -15.16 -0.17
CA CYS A 13 -6.59 -15.26 -0.29
C CYS A 13 -7.23 -14.13 -1.14
N LEU A 14 -6.58 -12.96 -1.25
CA LEU A 14 -7.02 -11.85 -2.09
C LEU A 14 -7.00 -12.17 -3.58
N SER A 15 -6.24 -13.19 -4.02
CA SER A 15 -6.20 -13.66 -5.42
C SER A 15 -7.57 -14.04 -5.98
N HIS A 16 -8.54 -14.33 -5.10
CA HIS A 16 -9.90 -14.69 -5.47
C HIS A 16 -10.86 -13.50 -5.60
N LEU A 17 -10.38 -12.25 -5.47
CA LEU A 17 -11.19 -11.03 -5.49
C LEU A 17 -11.23 -10.34 -6.87
N GLY A 18 -11.38 -11.09 -7.95
CA GLY A 18 -11.52 -10.54 -9.30
C GLY A 18 -10.32 -9.66 -9.71
N SER A 19 -10.60 -8.43 -10.18
CA SER A 19 -9.58 -7.44 -10.55
C SER A 19 -8.61 -7.13 -9.40
N LEU A 20 -9.09 -7.08 -8.16
CA LEU A 20 -8.24 -6.85 -6.98
C LEU A 20 -7.22 -7.97 -6.80
N GLY A 21 -7.56 -9.21 -7.17
CA GLY A 21 -6.61 -10.32 -7.18
C GLY A 21 -5.46 -10.10 -8.17
N GLN A 22 -5.73 -9.43 -9.30
CA GLN A 22 -4.73 -9.10 -10.32
C GLN A 22 -3.84 -7.90 -9.93
N PHE A 23 -4.28 -7.08 -8.98
CA PHE A 23 -3.48 -5.96 -8.47
C PHE A 23 -2.53 -6.34 -7.35
N ASN A 24 -2.65 -7.55 -6.79
CA ASN A 24 -1.77 -8.07 -5.76
C ASN A 24 -0.84 -9.12 -6.39
N HIS A 25 0.47 -8.91 -6.29
CA HIS A 25 1.46 -9.87 -6.77
C HIS A 25 1.96 -10.71 -5.60
N PHE A 26 2.01 -12.02 -5.80
CA PHE A 26 2.44 -12.99 -4.78
C PHE A 26 3.59 -13.85 -5.32
N HIS A 27 4.23 -14.62 -4.44
CA HIS A 27 5.33 -15.50 -4.81
C HIS A 27 4.83 -16.64 -5.71
N THR A 28 3.70 -17.25 -5.35
CA THR A 28 3.14 -18.42 -6.04
C THR A 28 1.99 -18.10 -7.00
N TYR A 29 1.56 -16.84 -7.07
CA TYR A 29 0.43 -16.40 -7.89
C TYR A 29 0.60 -14.96 -8.40
N ASN A 30 0.25 -14.70 -9.66
CA ASN A 30 0.33 -13.38 -10.29
C ASN A 30 1.68 -12.71 -10.01
N LEU A 31 2.77 -13.40 -10.37
CA LEU A 31 4.14 -12.95 -10.05
C LEU A 31 4.37 -11.54 -10.58
N GLU A 32 5.08 -10.71 -9.80
CA GLU A 32 5.45 -9.37 -10.26
C GLU A 32 6.34 -9.50 -11.50
N PRO A 33 5.98 -8.87 -12.64
CA PRO A 33 6.74 -9.02 -13.88
C PRO A 33 8.21 -8.62 -13.71
N GLY A 34 9.11 -9.49 -14.15
CA GLY A 34 10.56 -9.25 -14.08
C GLY A 34 11.17 -9.39 -12.68
N ARG A 35 10.44 -9.96 -11.72
CA ARG A 35 10.90 -10.11 -10.33
C ARG A 35 10.90 -11.56 -9.91
N THR A 36 12.10 -12.10 -9.73
CA THR A 36 12.32 -13.48 -9.29
C THR A 36 13.39 -13.59 -8.21
N GLU A 37 13.77 -12.47 -7.60
CA GLU A 37 14.89 -12.36 -6.66
C GLU A 37 14.45 -11.67 -5.38
N ASN A 38 15.03 -12.09 -4.26
CA ASN A 38 14.78 -11.49 -2.95
C ASN A 38 15.34 -10.08 -2.91
N ASP A 39 14.52 -9.13 -2.47
CA ASP A 39 14.92 -7.73 -2.35
C ASP A 39 15.47 -7.45 -0.95
N ASP A 40 14.72 -7.83 0.10
CA ASP A 40 15.22 -7.96 1.46
C ASP A 40 16.11 -9.21 1.62
N GLN A 41 17.30 -9.01 2.17
CA GLN A 41 18.32 -10.04 2.41
C GLN A 41 18.52 -10.33 3.90
N ASP A 42 17.88 -9.57 4.80
CA ASP A 42 18.07 -9.69 6.24
C ASP A 42 17.29 -10.88 6.82
N ASN A 43 16.22 -11.33 6.14
CA ASN A 43 15.46 -12.51 6.52
C ASN A 43 15.40 -13.57 5.39
N PRO A 44 16.30 -14.57 5.38
CA PRO A 44 16.39 -15.56 4.30
C PRO A 44 15.20 -16.53 4.23
N ASN A 45 14.33 -16.53 5.24
CA ASN A 45 13.11 -17.34 5.23
C ASN A 45 11.96 -16.65 4.48
N ILE A 46 12.12 -15.37 4.15
CA ILE A 46 11.17 -14.59 3.38
C ILE A 46 11.74 -14.40 1.95
N SER A 47 10.87 -14.61 0.97
CA SER A 47 11.15 -14.63 -0.47
C SER A 47 10.42 -13.46 -1.11
N TYR A 48 10.65 -13.22 -2.39
CA TYR A 48 9.97 -12.16 -3.11
C TYR A 48 8.46 -12.43 -3.33
N PRO A 49 7.63 -11.38 -3.47
CA PRO A 49 7.98 -9.98 -3.23
C PRO A 49 8.14 -9.69 -1.73
N ASN A 50 9.23 -9.00 -1.38
CA ASN A 50 9.54 -8.59 -0.01
C ASN A 50 10.47 -7.38 -0.03
N TYR A 51 9.92 -6.16 -0.13
CA TYR A 51 10.72 -4.94 -0.13
C TYR A 51 10.95 -4.42 1.29
N HIS A 52 12.16 -3.96 1.54
CA HIS A 52 12.51 -3.37 2.83
C HIS A 52 12.42 -1.84 2.75
N SER A 53 11.35 -1.23 3.26
CA SER A 53 11.21 0.24 3.23
C SER A 53 11.80 0.94 4.48
N GLY A 54 12.13 0.16 5.50
CA GLY A 54 12.70 0.60 6.77
C GLY A 54 12.17 -0.23 7.94
N ALA A 55 12.60 0.07 9.16
CA ALA A 55 12.13 -0.66 10.35
C ALA A 55 10.70 -0.26 10.76
N ASN A 56 10.00 -1.14 11.49
CA ASN A 56 8.78 -0.75 12.19
C ASN A 56 9.07 0.43 13.13
N GLY A 57 8.21 1.46 13.17
CA GLY A 57 8.48 2.68 13.92
C GLY A 57 9.26 3.77 13.17
N ASN A 58 9.68 3.52 11.92
CA ASN A 58 10.29 4.53 11.05
C ASN A 58 9.33 5.04 9.97
N TYR A 59 9.77 6.07 9.24
CA TYR A 59 9.08 6.53 8.03
C TYR A 59 9.84 6.15 6.76
N GLN A 60 9.10 5.99 5.66
CA GLN A 60 9.62 5.96 4.31
C GLN A 60 9.13 7.19 3.54
N LYS A 61 10.00 7.81 2.75
CA LYS A 61 9.59 8.86 1.82
C LYS A 61 8.93 8.22 0.60
N ILE A 62 7.79 8.77 0.18
CA ILE A 62 7.05 8.26 -0.96
C ILE A 62 7.18 9.16 -2.19
N ALA A 63 7.05 8.55 -3.37
CA ALA A 63 6.84 9.25 -4.63
C ALA A 63 5.35 9.14 -5.01
N ALA A 64 4.62 10.25 -4.94
CA ALA A 64 3.24 10.33 -5.40
C ALA A 64 3.17 10.39 -6.93
N ALA A 65 2.31 9.56 -7.54
CA ALA A 65 2.08 9.61 -8.98
C ALA A 65 1.34 10.89 -9.39
N ALA A 66 1.71 11.47 -10.53
CA ALA A 66 1.00 12.60 -11.12
C ALA A 66 -0.15 12.12 -12.03
N PRO A 67 -1.33 12.78 -12.01
CA PRO A 67 -1.75 13.78 -11.04
C PRO A 67 -1.99 13.18 -9.66
N VAL A 68 -1.63 13.91 -8.59
CA VAL A 68 -1.73 13.43 -7.20
C VAL A 68 -3.15 13.00 -6.87
N HIS A 69 -3.32 11.75 -6.47
CA HIS A 69 -4.61 11.18 -6.12
C HIS A 69 -5.18 11.86 -4.85
N PRO A 70 -6.50 12.10 -4.75
CA PRO A 70 -7.13 12.72 -3.56
C PRO A 70 -6.79 12.02 -2.24
N LEU A 71 -6.55 10.71 -2.27
CA LEU A 71 -6.13 9.93 -1.09
C LEU A 71 -4.83 10.47 -0.47
N LEU A 72 -3.91 11.01 -1.26
CA LEU A 72 -2.62 11.52 -0.82
C LEU A 72 -2.65 13.02 -0.46
N LYS A 73 -3.83 13.64 -0.37
CA LYS A 73 -3.95 15.05 -0.01
C LYS A 73 -4.10 15.25 1.49
N SER A 74 -3.39 16.23 2.03
CA SER A 74 -3.54 16.67 3.42
C SER A 74 -3.26 18.17 3.51
N ALA A 75 -4.15 18.92 4.16
CA ALA A 75 -3.94 20.34 4.44
C ALA A 75 -2.85 20.58 5.50
N LYS A 76 -2.41 19.53 6.19
CA LYS A 76 -1.34 19.58 7.20
C LYS A 76 0.05 19.37 6.59
N ALA A 77 0.11 18.84 5.37
CA ALA A 77 1.35 18.60 4.67
C ALA A 77 1.80 19.87 3.94
N ASP A 78 3.10 20.14 3.96
CA ASP A 78 3.69 21.19 3.12
C ASP A 78 3.43 20.86 1.65
N GLY A 79 2.94 21.84 0.88
CA GLY A 79 2.52 21.61 -0.51
C GLY A 79 1.26 20.74 -0.68
N GLY A 80 0.56 20.42 0.41
CA GLY A 80 -0.76 19.78 0.40
C GLY A 80 -0.76 18.29 0.05
N THR A 81 0.40 17.64 -0.02
CA THR A 81 0.56 16.24 -0.43
C THR A 81 1.34 15.46 0.63
N ILE A 82 0.84 14.27 1.00
CA ILE A 82 1.49 13.39 1.98
C ILE A 82 2.81 12.88 1.38
N GLU A 83 3.92 13.11 2.08
CA GLU A 83 5.27 12.74 1.60
C GLU A 83 5.86 11.52 2.31
N TYR A 84 5.31 11.14 3.47
CA TYR A 84 5.84 10.08 4.32
C TYR A 84 4.78 9.07 4.70
N PHE A 85 5.09 7.79 4.50
CA PHE A 85 4.32 6.65 5.00
C PHE A 85 5.10 5.99 6.14
N PRO A 86 4.45 5.24 7.05
CA PRO A 86 5.16 4.31 7.92
C PRO A 86 6.03 3.36 7.08
N ALA A 87 7.26 3.12 7.51
CA ALA A 87 8.11 2.10 6.94
C ALA A 87 7.73 0.71 7.48
N HIS A 88 8.18 -0.33 6.79
CA HIS A 88 8.02 -1.71 7.18
C HIS A 88 9.12 -2.57 6.52
N PRO A 89 9.73 -3.53 7.25
CA PRO A 89 10.79 -4.36 6.69
C PRO A 89 10.29 -5.34 5.63
N HIS A 90 9.00 -5.69 5.62
CA HIS A 90 8.47 -6.80 4.82
C HIS A 90 7.35 -6.46 3.82
N GLU A 91 7.55 -5.44 2.99
CA GLU A 91 6.53 -4.94 2.07
C GLU A 91 6.22 -5.91 0.92
N GLY A 92 4.94 -6.15 0.66
CA GLY A 92 4.50 -6.88 -0.53
C GLY A 92 4.58 -6.08 -1.82
N ALA A 93 4.06 -6.67 -2.90
CA ALA A 93 3.96 -6.01 -4.20
C ALA A 93 2.50 -5.86 -4.62
N VAL A 94 2.17 -4.64 -5.06
CA VAL A 94 0.94 -4.33 -5.77
C VAL A 94 1.26 -3.70 -7.12
N GLY A 95 0.36 -3.83 -8.09
CA GLY A 95 0.57 -3.35 -9.45
C GLY A 95 -0.72 -3.20 -10.21
N VAL A 96 -0.62 -2.62 -11.40
CA VAL A 96 -1.75 -2.49 -12.33
C VAL A 96 -1.35 -3.16 -13.63
N PRO A 97 -2.03 -4.26 -14.04
CA PRO A 97 -1.80 -4.88 -15.33
C PRO A 97 -1.93 -3.88 -16.47
N GLU A 98 -1.10 -4.05 -17.49
CA GLU A 98 -1.12 -3.21 -18.69
C GLU A 98 -2.51 -3.19 -19.33
N GLY A 99 -2.94 -2.02 -19.78
CA GLY A 99 -4.27 -1.81 -20.39
C GLY A 99 -5.42 -1.63 -19.40
N THR A 100 -5.20 -1.73 -18.09
CA THR A 100 -6.24 -1.45 -17.08
C THR A 100 -6.51 0.05 -16.99
N ALA A 101 -7.70 0.48 -17.42
CA ALA A 101 -8.09 1.91 -17.44
C ALA A 101 -8.71 2.41 -16.12
N PHE A 102 -9.23 1.50 -15.30
CA PHE A 102 -10.00 1.79 -14.08
C PHE A 102 -9.15 1.67 -12.80
N ALA A 103 -7.82 1.56 -12.91
CA ALA A 103 -6.92 1.49 -11.78
C ALA A 103 -5.61 2.20 -12.05
N ARG A 104 -4.96 2.72 -11.01
CA ARG A 104 -3.63 3.32 -11.10
C ARG A 104 -2.84 3.18 -9.81
N VAL A 105 -1.52 3.04 -9.95
CA VAL A 105 -0.58 3.23 -8.83
C VAL A 105 -0.61 4.69 -8.41
N ILE A 106 -0.80 4.95 -7.11
CA ILE A 106 -0.87 6.32 -6.56
C ILE A 106 0.37 6.71 -5.76
N ALA A 107 1.05 5.73 -5.15
CA ALA A 107 2.24 5.96 -4.32
C ALA A 107 3.28 4.86 -4.56
N ARG A 108 4.55 5.25 -4.56
CA ARG A 108 5.71 4.34 -4.63
C ARG A 108 6.67 4.60 -3.50
N GLY A 109 7.26 3.53 -2.98
CA GLY A 109 8.36 3.56 -2.03
C GLY A 109 9.67 3.20 -2.73
N THR A 110 10.75 3.19 -1.95
CA THR A 110 12.07 2.75 -2.39
C THR A 110 12.62 1.80 -1.34
N SER A 111 13.06 0.62 -1.77
CA SER A 111 13.76 -0.32 -0.90
C SER A 111 15.06 0.29 -0.41
N THR A 112 15.29 0.25 0.90
CA THR A 112 16.53 0.71 1.54
C THR A 112 17.69 -0.27 1.33
N VAL A 113 17.40 -1.51 0.92
CA VAL A 113 18.42 -2.54 0.66
C VAL A 113 18.89 -2.46 -0.79
N SER A 114 17.97 -2.50 -1.74
CA SER A 114 18.31 -2.57 -3.17
C SER A 114 18.26 -1.21 -3.90
N GLY A 115 17.68 -0.19 -3.28
CA GLY A 115 17.38 1.10 -3.93
C GLY A 115 16.28 1.04 -4.97
N ARG A 116 15.63 -0.11 -5.16
CA ARG A 116 14.58 -0.29 -6.17
C ARG A 116 13.28 0.37 -5.73
N GLN A 117 12.58 0.96 -6.70
CA GLN A 117 11.22 1.42 -6.47
C GLN A 117 10.23 0.26 -6.49
N PHE A 118 9.19 0.39 -5.67
CA PHE A 118 8.06 -0.52 -5.62
C PHE A 118 6.77 0.26 -5.34
N ASN A 119 5.62 -0.31 -5.68
CA ASN A 119 4.33 0.38 -5.51
C ASN A 119 3.79 0.12 -4.10
N LEU A 120 3.35 1.18 -3.43
CA LEU A 120 2.75 1.10 -2.08
C LEU A 120 1.24 0.98 -2.13
N ALA A 121 0.60 1.60 -3.13
CA ALA A 121 -0.85 1.64 -3.24
C ALA A 121 -1.34 1.74 -4.69
N VAL A 122 -2.38 0.98 -4.98
CA VAL A 122 -3.19 1.04 -6.20
C VAL A 122 -4.59 1.52 -5.83
N ALA A 123 -5.07 2.56 -6.50
CA ALA A 123 -6.46 3.01 -6.41
C ALA A 123 -7.24 2.47 -7.62
N VAL A 124 -8.47 2.04 -7.38
CA VAL A 124 -9.39 1.46 -8.36
C VAL A 124 -10.68 2.26 -8.34
N GLU A 125 -11.06 2.81 -9.49
CA GLU A 125 -12.24 3.64 -9.67
C GLU A 125 -12.90 3.34 -11.01
N ASP A 126 -14.24 3.33 -11.03
CA ASP A 126 -15.05 3.15 -12.24
C ASP A 126 -14.77 1.84 -13.01
N GLU A 127 -14.48 0.75 -12.27
CA GLU A 127 -14.35 -0.58 -12.87
C GLU A 127 -15.67 -1.00 -13.53
N PRO A 128 -15.70 -1.28 -14.84
CA PRO A 128 -16.94 -1.65 -15.52
C PRO A 128 -17.51 -2.97 -15.02
N PHE A 129 -18.83 -3.03 -14.88
CA PHE A 129 -19.59 -4.25 -14.61
C PHE A 129 -20.91 -4.22 -15.42
N ASP A 130 -21.56 -5.37 -15.58
CA ASP A 130 -22.84 -5.42 -16.28
C ASP A 130 -23.88 -4.51 -15.59
N GLY A 131 -24.39 -3.53 -16.33
CA GLY A 131 -25.33 -2.52 -15.82
C GLY A 131 -24.71 -1.37 -15.01
N GLY A 132 -23.38 -1.17 -15.00
CA GLY A 132 -22.78 0.02 -14.40
C GLY A 132 -21.28 -0.06 -14.10
N VAL A 133 -20.89 0.51 -12.96
CA VAL A 133 -19.51 0.46 -12.45
C VAL A 133 -19.49 -0.09 -11.03
N LEU A 134 -18.44 -0.84 -10.70
CA LEU A 134 -18.21 -1.31 -9.33
C LEU A 134 -17.83 -0.16 -8.41
N GLY A 135 -17.98 -0.41 -7.11
CA GLY A 135 -17.50 0.50 -6.08
C GLY A 135 -15.98 0.62 -6.09
N ARG A 136 -15.48 1.72 -5.51
CA ARG A 136 -14.06 2.01 -5.41
C ARG A 136 -13.30 1.00 -4.55
N ALA A 137 -12.02 0.84 -4.83
CA ALA A 137 -11.13 0.03 -4.02
C ALA A 137 -9.71 0.57 -3.93
N VAL A 138 -8.99 0.15 -2.88
CA VAL A 138 -7.56 0.43 -2.71
C VAL A 138 -6.86 -0.88 -2.33
N ALA A 139 -5.78 -1.21 -3.05
CA ALA A 139 -4.86 -2.29 -2.66
C ALA A 139 -3.56 -1.68 -2.16
N VAL A 140 -3.10 -2.08 -0.96
CA VAL A 140 -1.86 -1.60 -0.35
C VAL A 140 -0.84 -2.73 -0.16
N SER A 141 0.45 -2.39 -0.30
CA SER A 141 1.58 -3.34 -0.25
C SER A 141 1.73 -4.05 1.09
N THR A 142 1.36 -3.40 2.19
CA THR A 142 1.40 -3.98 3.53
C THR A 142 0.25 -3.50 4.40
N PHE A 143 -0.28 -4.38 5.25
CA PHE A 143 -1.20 -3.97 6.33
C PHE A 143 -0.47 -3.21 7.45
N HIS A 144 0.85 -3.34 7.57
CA HIS A 144 1.63 -2.67 8.63
C HIS A 144 1.59 -1.15 8.52
N HIS A 145 1.32 -0.57 7.36
CA HIS A 145 1.08 0.88 7.26
C HIS A 145 -0.13 1.34 8.08
N LEU A 146 -1.05 0.43 8.39
CA LEU A 146 -2.32 0.69 9.07
C LEU A 146 -2.37 0.12 10.49
N ALA A 147 -1.31 -0.56 10.93
CA ALA A 147 -1.26 -1.26 12.21
C ALA A 147 -0.67 -0.37 13.30
N ASP A 148 -1.31 -0.38 14.47
CA ASP A 148 -0.88 0.36 15.65
C ASP A 148 0.49 -0.11 16.19
N LEU A 149 0.77 -1.42 16.13
CA LEU A 149 2.07 -1.99 16.48
C LEU A 149 3.22 -1.49 15.59
N ASN A 150 2.91 -1.02 14.37
CA ASN A 150 3.92 -0.42 13.50
C ASN A 150 4.15 1.07 13.79
N TRP A 151 3.12 1.74 14.33
CA TRP A 151 3.18 3.16 14.67
C TRP A 151 3.77 3.41 16.06
N ASP A 152 3.61 2.47 16.98
CA ASP A 152 4.11 2.54 18.35
C ASP A 152 4.79 1.24 18.74
N THR A 153 6.13 1.23 18.65
CA THR A 153 6.97 0.07 18.92
C THR A 153 7.05 -0.27 20.42
N ASP A 154 6.66 0.63 21.32
CA ASP A 154 6.61 0.36 22.76
C ASP A 154 5.47 -0.62 23.12
N ARG A 155 4.53 -0.84 22.19
CA ARG A 155 3.46 -1.86 22.33
C ARG A 155 3.94 -3.29 22.07
N GLY A 156 5.21 -3.45 21.71
CA GLY A 156 5.87 -4.72 21.48
C GLY A 156 5.57 -5.33 20.11
N ALA A 157 6.15 -6.50 19.88
CA ALA A 157 5.93 -7.32 18.70
C ALA A 157 5.74 -8.78 19.12
N PRO A 158 5.11 -9.62 18.26
CA PRO A 158 5.08 -11.06 18.50
C PRO A 158 6.51 -11.61 18.70
N SER A 159 6.67 -12.59 19.59
CA SER A 159 8.00 -13.10 20.00
C SER A 159 8.82 -13.77 18.90
N PHE A 160 8.19 -14.08 17.75
CA PHE A 160 8.85 -14.64 16.58
C PHE A 160 9.40 -13.57 15.62
N VAL A 161 9.05 -12.29 15.83
CA VAL A 161 9.59 -11.17 15.04
C VAL A 161 10.97 -10.82 15.56
N THR A 162 11.97 -10.90 14.70
CA THR A 162 13.37 -10.59 15.02
C THR A 162 13.83 -9.23 14.51
N ASP A 163 12.98 -8.53 13.75
CA ASP A 163 13.29 -7.24 13.15
C ASP A 163 13.54 -6.19 14.24
N LYS A 164 14.63 -5.43 14.10
CA LYS A 164 14.93 -4.35 15.05
C LYS A 164 13.95 -3.19 14.83
N PRO A 165 13.26 -2.70 15.86
CA PRO A 165 12.40 -1.53 15.72
C PRO A 165 13.22 -0.26 15.54
N GLY A 166 12.62 0.71 14.87
CA GLY A 166 13.05 2.10 14.81
C GLY A 166 12.29 2.97 15.81
N ASP A 167 12.62 4.26 15.79
CA ASP A 167 12.10 5.26 16.75
C ASP A 167 11.72 6.60 16.11
N GLU A 168 11.76 6.73 14.78
CA GLU A 168 11.51 8.03 14.13
C GLU A 168 10.10 8.54 14.39
N ILE A 169 9.09 7.67 14.38
CA ILE A 169 7.69 8.06 14.68
C ILE A 169 7.59 8.65 16.09
N LYS A 170 8.30 8.05 17.06
CA LYS A 170 8.34 8.54 18.44
C LYS A 170 9.04 9.89 18.55
N ARG A 171 10.13 10.10 17.78
CA ARG A 171 10.88 11.36 17.75
C ARG A 171 10.16 12.49 17.00
N ASP A 172 9.44 12.16 15.93
CA ASP A 172 8.66 13.09 15.10
C ASP A 172 7.26 12.53 14.81
N PRO A 173 6.30 12.70 15.73
CA PRO A 173 4.94 12.19 15.55
C PRO A 173 4.10 13.01 14.55
N ALA A 174 4.56 14.19 14.13
CA ALA A 174 3.76 15.08 13.28
C ALA A 174 3.51 14.46 11.90
N ARG A 175 4.50 13.74 11.34
CA ARG A 175 4.38 13.03 10.06
C ARG A 175 3.35 11.90 10.12
N LEU A 176 3.25 11.20 11.24
CA LEU A 176 2.20 10.19 11.44
C LEU A 176 0.81 10.84 11.47
N GLU A 177 0.65 12.02 12.07
CA GLU A 177 -0.64 12.74 12.07
C GLU A 177 -1.06 13.23 10.67
N ILE A 178 -0.09 13.53 9.81
CA ILE A 178 -0.30 13.78 8.38
C ILE A 178 -0.68 12.48 7.67
N PHE A 179 0.06 11.39 7.90
CA PHE A 179 -0.26 10.08 7.32
C PHE A 179 -1.65 9.59 7.72
N LYS A 180 -2.11 9.85 8.94
CA LYS A 180 -3.48 9.52 9.35
C LYS A 180 -4.55 10.21 8.48
N ASP A 181 -4.24 11.30 7.77
CA ASP A 181 -5.14 11.84 6.75
C ASP A 181 -5.28 10.89 5.55
N TYR A 182 -4.25 10.14 5.15
CA TYR A 182 -4.36 9.08 4.14
C TYR A 182 -5.41 8.04 4.55
N VAL A 183 -5.36 7.58 5.81
CA VAL A 183 -6.33 6.61 6.36
C VAL A 183 -7.75 7.19 6.39
N ARG A 184 -7.90 8.44 6.84
CA ARG A 184 -9.20 9.15 6.82
C ARG A 184 -9.72 9.33 5.39
N ASN A 185 -8.84 9.65 4.45
CA ASN A 185 -9.19 9.84 3.04
C ASN A 185 -9.62 8.52 2.42
N ILE A 186 -8.96 7.40 2.71
CA ILE A 186 -9.39 6.07 2.27
C ILE A 186 -10.81 5.79 2.75
N ALA A 187 -11.06 5.95 4.06
CA ALA A 187 -12.37 5.68 4.64
C ALA A 187 -13.48 6.53 3.99
N ARG A 188 -13.22 7.81 3.74
CA ARG A 188 -14.16 8.74 3.07
C ARG A 188 -14.33 8.41 1.59
N TRP A 189 -13.24 8.14 0.89
CA TRP A 189 -13.26 7.94 -0.56
C TRP A 189 -13.95 6.63 -0.94
N LEU A 190 -13.80 5.59 -0.10
CA LEU A 190 -14.47 4.30 -0.26
C LEU A 190 -15.95 4.31 0.14
N SER A 191 -16.43 5.30 0.91
CA SER A 191 -17.83 5.37 1.33
C SER A 191 -18.74 6.05 0.30
N VAL A 192 -18.16 6.77 -0.67
CA VAL A 192 -18.90 7.38 -1.77
C VAL A 192 -19.41 6.29 -2.71
N ARG A 193 -20.73 6.25 -2.90
CA ARG A 193 -21.34 5.37 -3.90
C ARG A 193 -21.09 5.94 -5.30
N PRO A 194 -20.78 5.11 -6.31
CA PRO A 194 -20.88 5.55 -7.69
C PRO A 194 -22.31 6.03 -7.93
N GLU A 195 -22.48 7.22 -8.52
CA GLU A 195 -23.81 7.63 -8.99
C GLU A 195 -24.23 6.63 -10.07
N ALA A 196 -25.39 6.01 -9.92
CA ALA A 196 -25.96 5.20 -10.98
C ALA A 196 -26.14 6.13 -12.18
N ALA A 197 -25.52 5.78 -13.32
CA ALA A 197 -25.76 6.48 -14.57
C ALA A 197 -27.28 6.58 -14.74
N GLN A 198 -27.82 7.80 -14.67
CA GLN A 198 -29.21 8.04 -15.01
C GLN A 198 -29.36 7.56 -16.45
N ALA A 199 -30.09 6.46 -16.63
CA ALA A 199 -30.54 6.04 -17.94
C ALA A 199 -31.36 7.20 -18.50
N GLY A 200 -30.75 7.92 -19.44
CA GLY A 200 -31.41 8.96 -20.19
C GLY A 200 -32.65 8.39 -20.87
N ASN A 201 -33.76 9.06 -20.62
CA ASN A 201 -35.09 8.85 -21.18
C ASN A 201 -35.10 8.99 -22.72
#